data_AF-A0A2S6RDF5-F1
#
_entry.id   AF-A0A2S6RDF5-F1
#
_cell.length_a   1.000
_cell.length_b   1.000
_cell.length_c   1.000
_cell.angle_alpha   90.00
_cell.angle_beta   90.00
_cell.angle_gamma   90.00
#
_symmetry.space_group_name_H-M   'P 1'
#
loop_
_entity.id
_entity.type
_entity.pdbx_description
1 polymer ?
#
loop_
_entity_poly.entity_id
_entity_poly.type
_entity_poly.pdbx_seq_one_letter_code
_entity_poly.pdbx_strand_id
1 'polypeptide(L)'
;MIDAVADPVAPALFDIAMDYPFARPDHSFLFVDGAVRALPASGSESLDAALAENGAAPLRDRTAVLAYGANAAPERLWRKFESLKPGVVFPVLKARLFDFDVVYACHFSRYGALPATLAPSPGTVAEVALTYLDGEQLARMHETELSSRSYVYGSPRSYKGAAGRSGA
;
A
#
# COMPACT_ATOMS: atom_id res chain seq x y z
N MET A 1 21.65 -2.04 -34.37
CA MET A 1 21.46 -3.50 -34.44
C MET A 1 21.36 -3.97 -33.00
N ILE A 2 20.15 -4.00 -32.44
CA ILE A 2 19.89 -4.59 -31.12
C ILE A 2 19.43 -6.01 -31.44
N ASP A 3 20.39 -6.92 -31.60
CA ASP A 3 20.11 -8.35 -31.54
C ASP A 3 20.29 -8.78 -30.09
N ALA A 4 19.22 -8.63 -29.33
CA ALA A 4 18.97 -9.46 -28.16
C ALA A 4 17.55 -9.98 -28.35
N VAL A 5 17.43 -11.20 -28.86
CA VAL A 5 16.22 -11.98 -28.66
C VAL A 5 16.16 -12.16 -27.15
N ALA A 6 15.39 -11.31 -26.47
CA ALA A 6 15.07 -11.53 -25.07
C ALA A 6 14.44 -12.90 -24.98
N ASP A 7 14.92 -13.75 -24.07
CA ASP A 7 14.23 -15.00 -23.76
C ASP A 7 12.74 -14.69 -23.57
N PRO A 8 11.83 -15.50 -24.15
CA PRO A 8 10.41 -15.25 -24.02
C PRO A 8 10.09 -15.14 -22.53
N VAL A 9 9.54 -13.99 -22.14
CA VAL A 9 9.04 -13.80 -20.78
C VAL A 9 8.10 -14.97 -20.50
N ALA A 10 8.41 -15.76 -19.46
CA ALA A 10 7.57 -16.88 -19.08
C ALA A 10 6.12 -16.38 -19.02
N PRO A 11 5.14 -17.01 -19.69
CA PRO A 11 3.78 -16.46 -19.84
C PRO A 11 3.16 -16.00 -18.50
N ALA A 12 3.44 -16.72 -17.42
CA ALA A 12 3.00 -16.35 -16.07
C ALA A 12 3.54 -15.00 -15.56
N LEU A 13 4.75 -14.58 -15.97
CA LEU A 13 5.29 -13.26 -15.61
C LEU A 13 4.64 -12.14 -16.42
N PHE A 14 4.22 -12.42 -17.66
CA PHE A 14 3.52 -11.44 -18.49
C PHE A 14 2.18 -11.06 -17.85
N ASP A 15 1.38 -12.05 -17.43
CA ASP A 15 0.10 -11.80 -16.78
C ASP A 15 0.28 -10.99 -15.48
N ILE A 16 1.25 -11.37 -14.64
CA ILE A 16 1.58 -10.63 -13.41
C ILE A 16 2.02 -9.18 -13.71
N ALA A 17 2.72 -8.96 -14.82
CA ALA A 17 3.15 -7.61 -15.23
C ALA A 17 1.95 -6.75 -15.63
N MET A 18 1.05 -7.31 -16.43
CA MET A 18 -0.15 -6.64 -16.95
C MET A 18 -1.18 -6.38 -15.86
N ASP A 19 -1.20 -7.20 -14.81
CA ASP A 19 -2.08 -7.01 -13.66
C ASP A 19 -1.70 -5.82 -12.79
N TYR A 20 -0.50 -5.23 -12.95
CA TYR A 20 -0.11 -4.04 -12.19
C TYR A 20 -1.09 -2.85 -12.40
N PRO A 21 -1.52 -2.10 -11.36
CA PRO A 21 -1.08 -2.13 -9.95
C PRO A 21 -1.84 -3.10 -9.04
N PHE A 22 -2.46 -4.12 -9.63
CA PHE A 22 -3.31 -5.15 -9.02
C PHE A 22 -4.66 -4.61 -8.56
N ALA A 23 -5.61 -5.50 -8.32
CA ALA A 23 -6.92 -5.14 -7.81
C ALA A 23 -6.81 -4.56 -6.38
N ARG A 24 -7.50 -3.43 -6.15
CA ARG A 24 -7.51 -2.73 -4.86
C ARG A 24 -8.95 -2.44 -4.46
N PRO A 25 -9.33 -2.70 -3.20
CA PRO A 25 -10.59 -2.21 -2.68
C PRO A 25 -10.70 -0.68 -2.84
N ASP A 26 -11.90 -0.21 -3.18
CA ASP A 26 -12.24 1.21 -3.33
C ASP A 26 -12.55 1.90 -1.98
N HIS A 27 -12.41 1.18 -0.88
CA HIS A 27 -12.68 1.59 0.50
C HIS A 27 -11.51 1.22 1.42
N SER A 28 -11.47 1.85 2.60
CA SER A 28 -10.54 1.48 3.68
C SER A 28 -10.93 0.14 4.28
N PHE A 29 -9.94 -0.69 4.65
CA PHE A 29 -10.17 -2.04 5.15
C PHE A 29 -9.18 -2.44 6.25
N LEU A 30 -9.56 -3.45 7.04
CA LEU A 30 -8.64 -4.18 7.90
C LEU A 30 -8.09 -5.38 7.13
N PHE A 31 -6.77 -5.48 7.04
CA PHE A 31 -6.10 -6.65 6.51
C PHE A 31 -5.89 -7.65 7.64
N VAL A 32 -6.36 -8.89 7.47
CA VAL A 32 -6.27 -9.97 8.47
C VAL A 32 -5.83 -11.25 7.77
N ASP A 33 -4.56 -11.62 7.91
CA ASP A 33 -3.97 -12.85 7.37
C ASP A 33 -4.34 -13.11 5.90
N GLY A 34 -4.22 -12.08 5.05
CA GLY A 34 -4.53 -12.17 3.62
C GLY A 34 -5.97 -11.80 3.26
N ALA A 35 -6.87 -11.72 4.25
CA ALA A 35 -8.26 -11.36 4.03
C ALA A 35 -8.50 -9.85 4.19
N VAL A 36 -9.44 -9.34 3.38
CA VAL A 36 -9.99 -7.99 3.49
C VAL A 36 -11.22 -8.03 4.39
N ARG A 37 -11.25 -7.17 5.42
CA ARG A 37 -12.38 -7.01 6.34
C ARG A 37 -12.83 -5.56 6.37
N ALA A 38 -14.12 -5.35 6.52
CA ALA A 38 -14.67 -4.00 6.67
C ALA A 38 -14.16 -3.38 7.98
N LEU A 39 -13.86 -2.09 7.96
CA LEU A 39 -13.60 -1.33 9.18
C LEU A 39 -14.92 -0.91 9.82
N PRO A 40 -14.97 -0.82 11.16
CA PRO A 40 -16.11 -0.22 11.86
C PRO A 40 -16.24 1.28 11.51
N ALA A 41 -17.39 1.87 11.86
CA ALA A 41 -17.70 3.26 11.59
C ALA A 41 -16.56 4.22 11.99
N SER A 42 -16.37 5.30 11.24
CA SER A 42 -15.15 6.12 11.24
C SER A 42 -14.77 6.70 12.62
N GLY A 43 -13.49 6.56 12.99
CA GLY A 43 -12.88 7.14 14.19
C GLY A 43 -11.58 6.42 14.56
N SER A 44 -10.70 7.04 15.35
CA SER A 44 -9.49 6.34 15.83
C SER A 44 -9.85 5.26 16.85
N GLU A 45 -10.80 5.54 17.74
CA GLU A 45 -11.25 4.61 18.77
C GLU A 45 -11.88 3.33 18.17
N SER A 46 -12.57 3.47 17.03
CA SER A 46 -13.15 2.32 16.33
C SER A 46 -12.09 1.49 15.62
N LEU A 47 -11.02 2.11 15.09
CA LEU A 47 -9.88 1.38 14.55
C LEU A 47 -9.14 0.60 15.63
N ASP A 48 -8.90 1.22 16.79
CA ASP A 48 -8.25 0.55 17.92
C ASP A 48 -9.09 -0.61 18.45
N ALA A 49 -10.42 -0.48 18.48
CA ALA A 49 -11.31 -1.59 18.82
C ALA A 49 -11.19 -2.75 17.82
N ALA A 50 -11.24 -2.47 16.51
CA ALA A 50 -11.08 -3.50 15.48
C ALA A 50 -9.71 -4.20 15.55
N LEU A 51 -8.64 -3.46 15.86
CA LEU A 51 -7.31 -4.02 16.07
C LEU A 51 -7.28 -4.92 17.31
N ALA A 52 -7.83 -4.46 18.44
CA ALA A 52 -7.89 -5.22 19.68
C ALA A 52 -8.71 -6.51 19.53
N GLU A 53 -9.85 -6.46 18.83
CA GLU A 53 -10.68 -7.64 18.51
C GLU A 53 -9.91 -8.71 17.73
N ASN A 54 -8.88 -8.31 16.97
CA ASN A 54 -8.02 -9.20 16.19
C ASN A 54 -6.65 -9.44 16.88
N GLY A 55 -6.51 -9.10 18.16
CA GLY A 55 -5.29 -9.34 18.94
C GLY A 55 -4.08 -8.49 18.51
N ALA A 56 -4.31 -7.37 17.84
CA ALA A 56 -3.27 -6.56 17.22
C ALA A 56 -2.95 -5.31 18.05
N ALA A 57 -1.72 -4.79 17.93
CA ALA A 57 -1.30 -3.55 18.59
C ALA A 57 -2.15 -2.33 18.16
N PRO A 58 -2.39 -1.35 19.04
CA PRO A 58 -3.18 -0.16 18.74
C PRO A 58 -2.49 0.75 17.73
N LEU A 59 -3.24 1.68 17.14
CA LEU A 59 -2.80 2.59 16.08
C LEU A 59 -1.62 3.48 16.50
N ARG A 60 -1.56 3.88 17.77
CA ARG A 60 -0.47 4.71 18.32
C ARG A 60 0.91 4.03 18.28
N ASP A 61 0.94 2.70 18.23
CA ASP A 61 2.16 1.90 18.22
C ASP A 61 2.54 1.47 16.78
N ARG A 62 1.91 2.10 15.78
CA ARG A 62 2.07 1.77 14.36
C ARG A 62 2.61 2.96 13.57
N THR A 63 3.34 2.63 12.50
CA THR A 63 3.85 3.60 11.54
C THR A 63 2.97 3.59 10.29
N ALA A 64 2.47 4.77 9.90
CA ALA A 64 1.77 4.94 8.63
C ALA A 64 2.78 4.92 7.47
N VAL A 65 2.60 3.96 6.56
CA VAL A 65 3.41 3.82 5.35
C VAL A 65 2.55 4.16 4.13
N LEU A 66 3.05 5.05 3.30
CA LEU A 66 2.36 5.51 2.10
C LEU A 66 2.40 4.43 1.00
N ALA A 67 1.25 4.11 0.44
CA ALA A 67 1.07 3.13 -0.62
C ALA A 67 0.35 3.77 -1.83
N TYR A 68 1.08 3.92 -2.94
CA TYR A 68 0.61 4.53 -4.19
C TYR A 68 0.71 3.60 -5.41
N GLY A 69 1.01 2.33 -5.20
CA GLY A 69 1.11 1.30 -6.24
C GLY A 69 0.66 -0.06 -5.72
N ALA A 70 1.39 -1.12 -6.09
CA ALA A 70 1.13 -2.49 -5.67
C ALA A 70 1.01 -2.69 -4.14
N ASN A 71 1.64 -1.82 -3.33
CA ASN A 71 1.54 -1.88 -1.86
C ASN A 71 0.16 -1.52 -1.29
N ALA A 72 -0.80 -1.12 -2.12
CA ALA A 72 -2.20 -0.94 -1.72
C ALA A 72 -3.06 -2.17 -2.06
N ALA A 73 -2.53 -3.16 -2.78
CA ALA A 73 -3.28 -4.34 -3.20
C ALA A 73 -3.18 -5.48 -2.17
N PRO A 74 -4.30 -6.04 -1.70
CA PRO A 74 -4.31 -7.12 -0.69
C PRO A 74 -3.47 -8.34 -1.10
N GLU A 75 -3.55 -8.77 -2.35
CA GLU A 75 -2.76 -9.91 -2.84
C GLU A 75 -1.25 -9.65 -2.72
N ARG A 76 -0.82 -8.43 -3.03
CA ARG A 76 0.60 -8.05 -2.97
C ARG A 76 1.09 -7.88 -1.55
N LEU A 77 0.25 -7.36 -0.67
CA LEU A 77 0.50 -7.33 0.77
C LEU A 77 0.64 -8.76 1.32
N TRP A 78 -0.27 -9.67 0.95
CA TRP A 78 -0.21 -11.06 1.41
C TRP A 78 1.10 -11.75 1.02
N ARG A 79 1.54 -11.62 -0.25
CA ARG A 79 2.84 -12.17 -0.70
C ARG A 79 4.04 -11.67 0.13
N LYS A 80 3.95 -10.50 0.76
CA LYS A 80 5.01 -9.96 1.63
C LYS A 80 4.94 -10.56 3.02
N PHE A 81 3.73 -10.68 3.57
CA PHE A 81 3.52 -10.95 4.99
C PHE A 81 3.14 -12.40 5.31
N GLU A 82 2.86 -13.24 4.32
CA GLU A 82 2.39 -14.62 4.55
C GLU A 82 3.35 -15.48 5.41
N SER A 83 4.65 -15.13 5.46
CA SER A 83 5.64 -15.78 6.30
C SER A 83 5.52 -15.45 7.78
N LEU A 84 4.81 -14.37 8.14
CA LEU A 84 4.57 -13.93 9.52
C LEU A 84 3.26 -14.49 10.10
N LYS A 85 2.57 -15.39 9.39
CA LYS A 85 1.30 -15.96 9.85
C LYS A 85 1.50 -16.90 11.05
N PRO A 86 0.50 -17.01 11.94
CA PRO A 86 -0.73 -16.20 12.00
C PRO A 86 -0.51 -14.83 12.67
N GLY A 87 -1.47 -13.92 12.54
CA GLY A 87 -1.46 -12.65 13.28
C GLY A 87 -1.04 -11.43 12.47
N VAL A 88 -1.06 -11.52 11.14
CA VAL A 88 -0.81 -10.38 10.25
C VAL A 88 -2.05 -9.51 10.19
N VAL A 89 -2.11 -8.52 11.09
CA VAL A 89 -3.24 -7.60 11.20
C VAL A 89 -2.78 -6.15 11.14
N PHE A 90 -3.32 -5.40 10.18
CA PHE A 90 -3.10 -3.96 10.07
C PHE A 90 -4.21 -3.28 9.24
N PRO A 91 -4.55 -2.01 9.52
CA PRO A 91 -5.50 -1.27 8.70
C PRO A 91 -4.82 -0.67 7.47
N VAL A 92 -5.57 -0.63 6.38
CA VAL A 92 -5.23 0.03 5.12
C VAL A 92 -6.28 1.10 4.84
N LEU A 93 -5.89 2.38 4.94
CA LEU A 93 -6.82 3.50 4.87
C LEU A 93 -6.64 4.27 3.57
N LYS A 94 -7.75 4.58 2.86
CA LYS A 94 -7.71 5.53 1.75
C LYS A 94 -7.31 6.91 2.25
N ALA A 95 -6.45 7.57 1.50
CA ALA A 95 -5.95 8.90 1.78
C ALA A 95 -5.82 9.71 0.48
N ARG A 96 -5.61 11.01 0.64
CA ARG A 96 -5.33 11.95 -0.45
C ARG A 96 -3.98 12.58 -0.20
N LEU A 97 -3.13 12.56 -1.23
CA LEU A 97 -1.82 13.20 -1.22
C LEU A 97 -1.90 14.48 -2.06
N PHE A 98 -1.57 15.61 -1.46
CA PHE A 98 -1.62 16.93 -2.10
C PHE A 98 -0.25 17.28 -2.69
N ASP A 99 -0.26 18.03 -3.79
CA ASP A 99 0.91 18.56 -4.49
C ASP A 99 1.86 17.51 -5.09
N PHE A 100 1.36 16.28 -5.25
CA PHE A 100 2.03 15.16 -5.90
C PHE A 100 1.09 14.45 -6.85
N ASP A 101 1.69 13.85 -7.87
CA ASP A 101 1.02 12.91 -8.77
C ASP A 101 1.68 11.53 -8.73
N VAL A 102 0.92 10.50 -9.06
CA VAL A 102 1.39 9.12 -9.19
C VAL A 102 1.67 8.85 -10.66
N VAL A 103 2.95 8.77 -11.01
CA VAL A 103 3.42 8.59 -12.39
C VAL A 103 4.15 7.26 -12.55
N TYR A 104 4.46 6.86 -13.78
CA TYR A 104 5.28 5.68 -14.02
C TYR A 104 6.77 5.96 -13.76
N ALA A 105 7.45 5.00 -13.15
CA ALA A 105 8.89 5.03 -12.99
C ALA A 105 9.61 4.71 -14.31
N CYS A 106 10.86 5.16 -14.44
CA CYS A 106 11.69 4.94 -15.62
C CYS A 106 12.45 3.60 -15.62
N HIS A 107 11.90 2.55 -15.00
CA HIS A 107 12.50 1.22 -14.97
C HIS A 107 11.43 0.14 -14.87
N PHE A 108 11.77 -1.10 -15.24
CA PHE A 108 10.90 -2.25 -15.05
C PHE A 108 11.13 -2.91 -13.69
N SER A 109 10.07 -3.40 -13.08
CA SER A 109 10.14 -4.27 -11.91
C SER A 109 10.72 -5.64 -12.30
N ARG A 110 11.10 -6.44 -11.29
CA ARG A 110 11.61 -7.81 -11.52
C ARG A 110 10.62 -8.72 -12.24
N TYR A 111 9.34 -8.43 -12.17
CA TYR A 111 8.27 -9.16 -12.86
C TYR A 111 7.78 -8.45 -14.12
N GLY A 112 8.52 -7.46 -14.65
CA GLY A 112 8.26 -6.86 -15.96
C GLY A 112 7.21 -5.74 -15.99
N ALA A 113 6.69 -5.29 -14.85
CA ALA A 113 5.76 -4.16 -14.81
C ALA A 113 6.50 -2.81 -14.78
N LEU A 114 5.87 -1.75 -15.27
CA LEU A 114 6.28 -0.36 -15.01
C LEU A 114 5.69 0.08 -13.66
N PRO A 115 6.48 0.18 -12.58
CA PRO A 115 5.96 0.53 -11.27
C PRO A 115 5.59 2.02 -11.21
N ALA A 116 4.67 2.35 -10.32
CA ALA A 116 4.33 3.71 -9.94
C ALA A 116 5.44 4.33 -9.08
N THR A 117 5.60 5.64 -9.22
CA THR A 117 6.44 6.51 -8.38
C THR A 117 5.73 7.84 -8.16
N LEU A 118 6.24 8.66 -7.24
CA LEU A 118 5.67 9.97 -6.95
C LEU A 118 6.51 11.07 -7.61
N ALA A 119 5.82 12.02 -8.24
CA ALA A 119 6.43 13.23 -8.78
C ALA A 119 5.77 14.47 -8.17
N PRO A 120 6.54 15.51 -7.77
CA PRO A 120 5.97 16.79 -7.39
C PRO A 120 5.09 17.35 -8.52
N SER A 121 3.87 17.73 -8.17
CA SER A 121 2.87 18.26 -9.10
C SER A 121 1.96 19.23 -8.34
N PRO A 122 2.37 20.51 -8.20
CA PRO A 122 1.62 21.50 -7.41
C PRO A 122 0.16 21.63 -7.84
N GLY A 123 -0.76 21.59 -6.87
CA GLY A 123 -2.21 21.66 -7.12
C GLY A 123 -2.87 20.31 -7.47
N THR A 124 -2.09 19.25 -7.71
CA THR A 124 -2.63 17.91 -7.95
C THR A 124 -2.99 17.22 -6.62
N VAL A 125 -4.06 16.42 -6.63
CA VAL A 125 -4.44 15.59 -5.49
C VAL A 125 -4.56 14.14 -5.95
N ALA A 126 -3.63 13.30 -5.51
CA ALA A 126 -3.60 11.88 -5.85
C ALA A 126 -4.34 11.04 -4.80
N GLU A 127 -5.10 10.04 -5.26
CA GLU A 127 -5.64 9.00 -4.37
C GLU A 127 -4.56 7.97 -4.03
N VAL A 128 -4.35 7.75 -2.74
CA VAL A 128 -3.34 6.84 -2.20
C VAL A 128 -3.92 6.04 -1.04
N ALA A 129 -3.16 5.11 -0.50
CA ALA A 129 -3.48 4.41 0.73
C ALA A 129 -2.39 4.60 1.78
N LEU A 130 -2.75 4.40 3.04
CA LEU A 130 -1.84 4.33 4.18
C LEU A 130 -1.98 2.95 4.82
N THR A 131 -0.88 2.20 4.92
CA THR A 131 -0.82 0.95 5.69
C THR A 131 -0.20 1.23 7.05
N TYR A 132 -0.90 0.92 8.14
CA TYR A 132 -0.38 1.17 9.51
C TYR A 132 0.26 -0.10 10.08
N LEU A 133 1.58 -0.15 10.02
CA LEU A 133 2.36 -1.34 10.35
C LEU A 133 2.96 -1.21 11.75
N ASP A 134 2.90 -2.27 12.54
CA ASP A 134 3.69 -2.36 13.78
C ASP A 134 5.19 -2.54 13.47
N GLY A 135 6.03 -2.65 14.51
CA GLY A 135 7.48 -2.75 14.34
C GLY A 135 7.95 -3.95 13.51
N GLU A 136 7.36 -5.13 13.70
CA GLU A 136 7.72 -6.35 12.98
C GLU A 136 7.24 -6.27 11.52
N GLN A 137 6.00 -5.84 11.32
CA GLN A 137 5.42 -5.65 10.00
C GLN A 137 6.17 -4.57 9.20
N LEU A 138 6.60 -3.49 9.86
CA LEU A 138 7.38 -2.43 9.23
C LEU A 138 8.76 -2.95 8.81
N ALA A 139 9.46 -3.70 9.67
CA ALA A 139 10.73 -4.32 9.32
C ALA A 139 10.58 -5.26 8.13
N ARG A 140 9.55 -6.10 8.13
CA ARG A 140 9.24 -6.99 7.01
C ARG A 140 8.93 -6.23 5.72
N MET A 141 8.17 -5.14 5.78
CA MET A 141 7.92 -4.28 4.62
C MET A 141 9.24 -3.75 4.04
N HIS A 142 10.16 -3.27 4.89
CA HIS A 142 11.47 -2.78 4.46
C HIS A 142 12.30 -3.85 3.77
N GLU A 143 12.40 -5.06 4.33
CA GLU A 143 13.14 -6.16 3.69
C GLU A 143 12.66 -6.41 2.26
N THR A 144 11.33 -6.38 2.04
CA THR A 144 10.76 -6.61 0.72
C THR A 144 11.05 -5.47 -0.27
N GLU A 145 11.11 -4.23 0.20
CA GLU A 145 11.33 -3.02 -0.61
C GLU A 145 12.81 -2.65 -0.83
N LEU A 146 13.70 -3.04 0.09
CA LEU A 146 15.15 -2.82 -0.04
C LEU A 146 15.75 -3.67 -1.16
N SER A 147 15.11 -4.79 -1.50
CA SER A 147 15.43 -5.56 -2.70
C SER A 147 15.19 -4.79 -4.01
N SER A 148 14.36 -3.73 -3.99
CA SER A 148 13.98 -2.89 -5.14
C SER A 148 14.58 -1.46 -5.15
N ARG A 149 15.47 -1.10 -4.21
CA ARG A 149 16.24 0.18 -4.16
C ARG A 149 15.42 1.49 -4.24
N SER A 150 14.12 1.50 -3.98
CA SER A 150 13.25 2.69 -4.15
C SER A 150 12.32 2.94 -2.96
N TYR A 151 12.87 3.02 -1.75
CA TYR A 151 12.12 3.33 -0.53
C TYR A 151 12.81 4.46 0.26
N VAL A 152 12.07 5.52 0.59
CA VAL A 152 12.51 6.63 1.42
C VAL A 152 11.39 6.99 2.39
N TYR A 153 11.72 7.25 3.65
CA TYR A 153 10.78 7.82 4.61
C TYR A 153 10.39 9.24 4.18
N GLY A 154 9.12 9.45 3.86
CA GLY A 154 8.54 10.78 3.70
C GLY A 154 7.82 11.19 4.99
N SER A 155 7.98 12.45 5.41
CA SER A 155 7.14 13.06 6.44
C SER A 155 6.15 14.01 5.78
N PRO A 156 4.91 13.56 5.48
CA PRO A 156 3.90 14.47 4.97
C PRO A 156 3.44 15.39 6.10
N ARG A 157 3.58 16.70 5.90
CA ARG A 157 2.93 17.68 6.78
C ARG A 157 1.42 17.67 6.50
N SER A 158 0.66 17.33 7.55
CA SER A 158 -0.77 17.58 7.74
C SER A 158 -1.77 16.69 6.96
N TYR A 159 -2.30 15.67 7.64
CA TYR A 159 -3.57 15.02 7.31
C TYR A 159 -4.74 15.86 7.84
N LYS A 160 -5.64 16.34 6.95
CA LYS A 160 -6.99 16.81 7.33
C LYS A 160 -7.99 15.75 6.90
N GLY A 161 -8.51 15.01 7.88
CA GLY A 161 -9.59 14.04 7.68
C GLY A 161 -10.79 14.69 6.99
N ALA A 162 -11.46 13.95 6.12
CA ALA A 162 -12.66 14.40 5.44
C ALA A 162 -13.78 14.60 6.47
N ALA A 163 -14.02 15.84 6.90
CA ALA A 163 -15.26 16.20 7.57
C ALA A 163 -16.40 16.08 6.56
N GLY A 164 -17.41 15.29 6.93
CA GLY A 164 -18.61 15.05 6.14
C GLY A 164 -19.26 16.37 5.74
N ARG A 165 -19.64 16.47 4.46
CA ARG A 165 -20.60 17.47 4.01
C ARG A 165 -21.98 17.01 4.47
N SER A 166 -22.54 17.65 5.49
CA SER A 166 -23.99 17.74 5.64
C SER A 166 -24.38 19.16 5.25
N GLY A 167 -25.00 19.30 4.08
CA GLY A 167 -25.70 20.52 3.69
C GLY A 167 -27.08 20.55 4.31
N ALA A 168 -27.43 21.68 4.91
CA ALA A 168 -28.69 22.42 4.85
C ALA A 168 -28.59 23.57 5.85
#